data_AF-A0A2V6L7W8-F1
#
_entry.id   AF-A0A2V6L7W8-F1
#
_cell.length_a   1.000
_cell.length_b   1.000
_cell.length_c   1.000
_cell.angle_alpha   90.00
_cell.angle_beta   90.00
_cell.angle_gamma   90.00
#
_symmetry.space_group_name_H-M   'P 1'
#
loop_
_entity.id
_entity.type
_entity.pdbx_description
1 polymer ?
#
loop_
_entity_poly.entity_id
_entity_poly.type
_entity_poly.pdbx_seq_one_letter_code
_entity_poly.pdbx_strand_id
1 'polypeptide(L)'
;MISSGCTKRRDATIARDACSLVSKEEVESVQQASVNDAKSSERSDGTFRISQCLYAAAEFSKSVNLALIQVDPNQPSKRTPKDFWEEKFGAYEGRSSDSSTSLGMTEESEKGPPPKKITGLGDEAFWVSNRFGGILYILKGNAFISIGIGGTDGEEAKLEKSKVLAQKALQRL
;
A
#
# COMPACT_ATOMS: atom_id res chain seq x y z
N MET A 1 14.37 46.29 -12.06
CA MET A 1 13.42 45.26 -12.51
C MET A 1 13.86 43.96 -11.87
N ILE A 2 13.02 43.39 -11.01
CA ILE A 2 13.29 42.15 -10.27
C ILE A 2 12.75 41.00 -11.12
N SER A 3 13.61 40.08 -11.55
CA SER A 3 13.16 38.80 -12.12
C SER A 3 13.82 37.67 -11.34
N SER A 4 13.18 37.33 -10.22
CA SER A 4 13.40 36.10 -9.48
C SER A 4 12.92 34.92 -10.33
N GLY A 5 13.86 34.10 -10.81
CA GLY A 5 13.54 32.80 -11.40
C GLY A 5 13.17 31.80 -10.31
N CYS A 6 11.87 31.55 -10.12
CA CYS A 6 11.40 30.41 -9.32
C CYS A 6 11.71 29.10 -10.06
N THR A 7 12.80 28.44 -9.71
CA THR A 7 13.01 27.04 -10.07
C THR A 7 11.99 26.21 -9.28
N LYS A 8 10.94 25.78 -9.98
CA LYS A 8 9.98 24.78 -9.49
C LYS A 8 10.79 23.57 -8.99
N ARG A 9 10.85 23.34 -7.67
CA ARG A 9 11.40 22.10 -7.12
C ARG A 9 10.59 20.98 -7.78
N ARG A 10 11.24 20.19 -8.64
CA ARG A 10 10.75 18.85 -8.92
C ARG A 10 10.68 18.19 -7.55
N ASP A 11 9.49 17.79 -7.15
CA ASP A 11 9.29 16.99 -5.96
C ASP A 11 9.99 15.67 -6.23
N ALA A 12 11.29 15.63 -5.95
CA ALA A 12 12.08 14.42 -6.06
C ALA A 12 11.50 13.50 -5.00
N THR A 13 10.71 12.53 -5.44
CA THR A 13 10.15 11.52 -4.55
C THR A 13 11.33 10.86 -3.85
N ILE A 14 11.53 11.19 -2.58
CA ILE A 14 12.62 10.65 -1.79
C ILE A 14 12.36 9.14 -1.69
N ALA A 15 13.32 8.35 -2.16
CA ALA A 15 13.26 6.90 -1.99
C ALA A 15 13.26 6.61 -0.49
N ARG A 16 12.16 6.07 0.02
CA ARG A 16 11.99 5.75 1.45
C ARG A 16 12.01 4.25 1.68
N ASP A 17 12.42 3.87 2.87
CA ASP A 17 12.34 2.48 3.32
C ASP A 17 10.96 2.20 3.94
N ALA A 18 10.36 1.05 3.63
CA ALA A 18 9.05 0.67 4.15
C ALA A 18 9.03 0.55 5.69
N CYS A 19 10.12 0.12 6.34
CA CYS A 19 10.20 0.04 7.80
C CYS A 19 10.28 1.41 8.47
N SER A 20 10.56 2.48 7.71
CA SER A 20 10.54 3.85 8.24
C SER A 20 9.13 4.45 8.32
N LEU A 21 8.13 3.81 7.70
CA LEU A 21 6.77 4.34 7.61
C LEU A 21 5.93 4.02 8.85
N VAL A 22 6.22 2.93 9.56
CA VAL A 22 5.50 2.50 10.76
C VAL A 22 6.50 1.97 11.77
N SER A 23 6.34 2.34 13.04
CA SER A 23 7.20 1.83 14.12
C SER A 23 6.77 0.44 14.59
N LYS A 24 7.67 -0.30 15.24
CA LYS A 24 7.33 -1.61 15.83
C LYS A 24 6.22 -1.45 16.87
N GLU A 25 6.31 -0.43 17.72
CA GLU A 25 5.38 -0.14 18.81
C GLU A 25 3.97 0.17 18.28
N GLU A 26 3.87 0.85 17.13
CA GLU A 26 2.59 1.07 16.45
C GLU A 26 2.00 -0.24 15.93
N VAL A 27 2.82 -1.14 15.37
CA VAL A 27 2.36 -2.46 14.93
C VAL A 27 1.94 -3.31 16.11
N GLU A 28 2.70 -3.33 17.21
CA GLU A 28 2.36 -4.05 18.44
C GLU A 28 1.03 -3.55 19.02
N SER A 29 0.84 -2.24 19.08
CA SER A 29 -0.40 -1.62 19.55
C SER A 29 -1.59 -1.99 18.66
N VAL A 30 -1.42 -2.15 17.35
CA VAL A 30 -2.52 -2.52 16.45
C VAL A 30 -2.79 -4.02 16.48
N GLN A 31 -1.75 -4.85 16.49
CA GLN A 31 -1.88 -6.31 16.49
C GLN A 31 -2.18 -6.88 17.87
N GLN A 32 -1.99 -6.11 18.94
CA GLN A 32 -2.07 -6.58 20.33
C GLN A 32 -1.17 -7.81 20.54
N ALA A 33 0.02 -7.76 19.94
CA ALA A 33 1.01 -8.83 19.94
C ALA A 33 2.42 -8.25 19.84
N SER A 34 3.38 -8.87 20.52
CA SER A 34 4.78 -8.46 20.47
C SER A 34 5.39 -8.69 19.09
N VAL A 35 6.25 -7.76 18.66
CA VAL A 35 7.00 -7.81 17.41
C VAL A 35 8.47 -8.01 17.72
N ASN A 36 8.99 -9.19 17.40
CA ASN A 36 10.38 -9.54 17.64
C ASN A 36 11.32 -8.78 16.71
N ASP A 37 10.91 -8.59 15.45
CA ASP A 37 11.77 -8.01 14.44
C ASP A 37 11.01 -7.21 13.37
N ALA A 38 11.70 -6.26 12.73
CA ALA A 38 11.22 -5.51 11.57
C ALA A 38 12.31 -5.59 10.50
N LYS A 39 12.09 -6.42 9.49
CA LYS A 39 13.08 -6.71 8.45
C LYS A 39 12.73 -5.96 7.18
N SER A 40 13.61 -5.06 6.77
CA SER A 40 13.53 -4.43 5.46
C SER A 40 14.10 -5.35 4.37
N SER A 41 13.45 -5.34 3.21
CA SER A 41 13.99 -5.87 1.98
C SER A 41 13.65 -4.93 0.82
N GLU A 42 14.49 -4.94 -0.21
CA GLU A 42 14.31 -4.09 -1.37
C GLU A 42 14.53 -4.90 -2.64
N ARG A 43 13.73 -4.64 -3.67
CA ARG A 43 13.96 -5.10 -5.03
C ARG A 43 13.55 -4.03 -6.03
N SER A 44 14.13 -4.10 -7.22
CA SER A 44 13.64 -3.41 -8.40
C SER A 44 12.98 -4.42 -9.33
N ASP A 45 11.91 -4.02 -10.02
CA ASP A 45 11.28 -4.81 -11.09
C ASP A 45 11.57 -4.27 -12.51
N GLY A 46 12.50 -3.32 -12.63
CA GLY A 46 12.80 -2.63 -13.89
C GLY A 46 12.03 -1.33 -14.10
N THR A 47 10.97 -1.08 -13.32
CA THR A 47 10.20 0.17 -13.36
C THR A 47 10.02 0.77 -11.98
N PHE A 48 9.72 -0.07 -11.01
CA PHE A 48 9.47 0.31 -9.64
C PHE A 48 10.55 -0.21 -8.70
N ARG A 49 10.91 0.65 -7.76
CA ARG A 49 11.57 0.27 -6.53
C ARG A 49 10.50 -0.19 -5.55
N ILE A 50 10.62 -1.43 -5.09
CA ILE A 50 9.72 -2.06 -4.12
C ILE A 50 10.51 -2.28 -2.83
N SER A 51 10.24 -1.46 -1.83
CA SER A 51 10.73 -1.68 -0.46
C SER A 51 9.64 -2.39 0.34
N GLN A 52 9.98 -3.43 1.09
CA GLN A 52 9.07 -4.19 1.93
C GLN A 52 9.59 -4.24 3.36
N CYS A 53 8.70 -4.13 4.33
CA CYS A 53 8.96 -4.33 5.73
C CYS A 53 8.11 -5.47 6.27
N LEU A 54 8.77 -6.51 6.76
CA LEU A 54 8.12 -7.59 7.50
C LEU A 54 8.29 -7.34 9.00
N TYR A 55 7.20 -6.99 9.68
CA TYR A 55 7.12 -6.94 11.14
C TYR A 55 6.80 -8.35 11.64
N ALA A 56 7.84 -9.09 12.03
CA ALA A 56 7.73 -10.46 12.49
C ALA A 56 7.23 -10.49 13.94
N ALA A 57 5.96 -10.84 14.11
CA ALA A 57 5.35 -11.02 15.42
C ALA A 57 5.90 -12.27 16.13
N ALA A 58 5.87 -12.27 17.46
CA ALA A 58 6.24 -13.43 18.27
C ALA A 58 5.40 -14.67 17.91
N GLU A 59 4.09 -14.45 17.71
CA GLU A 59 3.24 -15.40 17.00
C GLU A 59 3.29 -15.05 15.51
N PHE A 60 4.10 -15.77 14.72
CA PHE A 60 4.38 -15.41 13.33
C PHE A 60 3.12 -15.27 12.46
N SER A 61 2.04 -15.98 12.81
CA SER A 61 0.74 -15.86 12.15
C SER A 61 0.21 -14.42 12.16
N LYS A 62 0.53 -13.61 13.19
CA LYS A 62 0.15 -12.20 13.39
C LYS A 62 1.13 -11.20 12.80
N SER A 63 2.08 -11.64 11.97
CA SER A 63 3.02 -10.72 11.33
C SER A 63 2.31 -9.76 10.37
N VAL A 64 2.92 -8.59 10.16
CA VAL A 64 2.43 -7.57 9.23
C VAL A 64 3.44 -7.40 8.11
N ASN A 65 2.95 -7.34 6.88
CA ASN A 65 3.76 -6.99 5.72
C ASN A 65 3.32 -5.62 5.19
N LEU A 66 4.27 -4.70 5.06
CA LEU A 66 4.07 -3.39 4.44
C LEU A 66 5.00 -3.27 3.25
N ALA A 67 4.48 -2.97 2.06
CA ALA A 67 5.29 -2.61 0.91
C ALA A 67 5.10 -1.14 0.54
N LEU A 68 6.18 -0.48 0.16
CA LEU A 68 6.20 0.83 -0.48
C LEU A 68 6.74 0.67 -1.90
N ILE A 69 5.94 1.10 -2.87
CA ILE A 69 6.26 1.05 -4.28
C ILE A 69 6.42 2.48 -4.78
N GLN A 70 7.60 2.76 -5.33
CA GLN A 70 7.97 4.07 -5.89
C GLN A 70 8.59 3.87 -7.28
N VAL A 71 8.66 4.93 -8.08
CA VAL A 71 9.48 4.90 -9.30
C VAL A 71 10.92 4.54 -8.91
N ASP A 72 11.55 3.64 -9.66
CA ASP A 72 12.96 3.33 -9.45
C ASP A 72 13.82 4.54 -9.87
N PRO A 73 14.54 5.20 -8.94
CA PRO A 73 15.38 6.35 -9.27
C PRO A 73 16.55 5.98 -10.20
N ASN A 74 16.92 4.71 -10.25
CA ASN A 74 18.03 4.21 -11.07
C ASN A 74 17.58 3.71 -12.44
N GLN A 75 16.28 3.60 -12.68
CA GLN A 75 15.73 3.11 -13.95
C GLN A 75 14.69 4.09 -14.51
N PRO A 76 15.06 4.92 -15.51
CA PRO A 76 14.13 5.87 -16.10
C PRO A 76 13.00 5.12 -16.81
N SER A 77 11.84 5.07 -16.18
CA SER A 77 10.61 4.51 -16.76
C SER A 77 9.61 5.63 -17.07
N LYS A 78 8.84 5.43 -18.15
CA LYS A 78 7.66 6.27 -18.43
C LYS A 78 6.46 5.87 -17.59
N ARG A 79 6.46 4.64 -17.08
CA ARG A 79 5.37 4.08 -16.28
C ARG A 79 5.48 4.60 -14.85
N THR A 80 4.38 5.13 -14.37
CA THR A 80 4.25 5.72 -13.04
C THR A 80 3.43 4.80 -12.12
N PRO A 81 3.52 5.00 -10.79
CA PRO A 81 2.65 4.31 -9.85
C PRO A 81 1.15 4.56 -10.10
N LYS A 82 0.80 5.70 -10.70
CA LYS A 82 -0.58 6.01 -11.12
C LYS A 82 -1.02 5.18 -12.33
N ASP A 83 -0.13 4.93 -13.30
CA ASP A 83 -0.46 4.06 -14.43
C ASP A 83 -0.72 2.63 -13.96
N PHE A 84 0.11 2.11 -13.05
CA PHE A 84 -0.15 0.82 -12.41
C PHE A 84 -1.49 0.82 -11.65
N TRP A 85 -1.80 1.91 -10.96
CA TRP A 85 -3.04 2.04 -10.21
C TRP A 85 -4.26 2.01 -11.13
N GLU A 86 -4.26 2.77 -12.21
CA GLU A 86 -5.32 2.79 -13.22
C GLU A 86 -5.51 1.40 -13.85
N GLU A 87 -4.42 0.73 -14.23
CA GLU A 87 -4.48 -0.64 -14.77
C GLU A 87 -5.11 -1.63 -13.78
N LYS A 88 -4.80 -1.50 -12.48
CA LYS A 88 -5.26 -2.43 -11.44
C LYS A 88 -6.66 -2.11 -10.92
N PHE A 89 -6.99 -0.83 -10.79
CA PHE A 89 -8.16 -0.36 -10.06
C PHE A 89 -9.09 0.56 -10.85
N GLY A 90 -8.66 1.11 -12.00
CA GLY A 90 -9.41 2.08 -12.80
C GLY A 90 -10.80 1.59 -13.20
N ALA A 91 -10.93 0.30 -13.51
CA ALA A 91 -12.23 -0.31 -13.79
C ALA A 91 -13.20 -0.23 -12.58
N TYR A 92 -12.71 -0.18 -11.35
CA TYR A 92 -13.51 -0.16 -10.12
C TYR A 92 -13.75 1.26 -9.58
N GLU A 93 -13.20 2.29 -10.24
CA GLU A 93 -13.52 3.68 -9.91
C GLU A 93 -15.00 3.99 -10.18
N GLY A 94 -15.64 4.71 -9.25
CA GLY A 94 -17.07 5.05 -9.34
C GLY A 94 -18.05 3.93 -9.00
N ARG A 95 -17.58 2.68 -8.81
CA ARG A 95 -18.44 1.58 -8.33
C ARG A 95 -18.58 1.65 -6.81
N SER A 96 -19.78 2.00 -6.33
CA SER A 96 -20.16 1.84 -4.93
C SER A 96 -20.20 0.35 -4.56
N SER A 97 -19.97 0.07 -3.28
CA SER A 97 -19.99 -1.26 -2.64
C SER A 97 -21.22 -2.14 -2.95
N ASP A 98 -22.28 -1.57 -3.52
CA ASP A 98 -23.55 -2.23 -3.83
C ASP A 98 -23.69 -2.76 -5.27
N SER A 99 -22.75 -2.49 -6.19
CA SER A 99 -22.89 -2.93 -7.58
C SER A 99 -22.12 -4.22 -7.89
N SER A 100 -22.78 -5.35 -7.65
CA SER A 100 -22.40 -6.67 -8.18
C SER A 100 -22.67 -6.73 -9.70
N THR A 101 -21.87 -6.03 -10.51
CA THR A 101 -21.90 -6.23 -11.96
C THR A 101 -20.49 -6.55 -12.46
N SER A 102 -20.31 -7.85 -12.68
CA SER A 102 -19.16 -8.50 -13.26
C SER A 102 -18.99 -8.15 -14.73
N LEU A 103 -17.95 -7.39 -15.09
CA LEU A 103 -17.42 -7.33 -16.45
C LEU A 103 -15.91 -7.04 -16.42
N GLY A 104 -15.14 -7.86 -17.16
CA GLY A 104 -13.77 -7.55 -17.61
C GLY A 104 -12.64 -8.35 -16.94
N MET A 105 -12.39 -9.56 -17.44
CA MET A 105 -11.29 -10.46 -17.06
C MET A 105 -9.95 -10.03 -17.67
N THR A 106 -8.89 -10.02 -16.86
CA THR A 106 -7.54 -10.43 -17.29
C THR A 106 -7.12 -11.60 -16.39
N GLU A 107 -6.81 -12.72 -17.03
CA GLU A 107 -6.47 -13.98 -16.37
C GLU A 107 -5.12 -13.89 -15.68
N GLU A 108 -5.11 -13.79 -14.34
CA GLU A 108 -4.20 -14.48 -13.39
C GLU A 108 -4.35 -13.89 -11.96
N SER A 109 -5.57 -13.89 -11.42
CA SER A 109 -5.76 -13.59 -9.99
C SER A 109 -6.92 -14.41 -9.45
N GLU A 110 -6.65 -15.21 -8.42
CA GLU A 110 -7.62 -16.00 -7.67
C GLU A 110 -8.93 -15.20 -7.51
N LYS A 111 -10.03 -15.70 -8.08
CA LYS A 111 -11.35 -15.04 -8.18
C LYS A 111 -11.94 -14.69 -6.80
N GLY A 112 -11.43 -13.62 -6.19
CA GLY A 112 -12.03 -12.96 -5.04
C GLY A 112 -13.15 -12.01 -5.46
N PRO A 113 -13.92 -11.48 -4.49
CA PRO A 113 -14.83 -10.37 -4.74
C PRO A 113 -14.09 -9.17 -5.34
N PRO A 114 -14.78 -8.27 -6.07
CA PRO A 114 -14.16 -7.06 -6.60
C PRO A 114 -13.53 -6.22 -5.47
N PRO A 115 -12.43 -5.50 -5.73
CA PRO A 115 -11.82 -4.63 -4.73
C PRO A 115 -12.82 -3.61 -4.17
N LYS A 116 -12.86 -3.46 -2.85
CA LYS A 116 -13.71 -2.49 -2.16
C LYS A 116 -13.01 -1.14 -2.07
N LYS A 117 -13.59 -0.09 -2.65
CA LYS A 117 -13.06 1.28 -2.54
C LYS A 117 -13.14 1.76 -1.08
N ILE A 118 -12.03 2.33 -0.59
CA ILE A 118 -11.91 2.88 0.76
C ILE A 118 -11.71 4.39 0.64
N THR A 119 -12.58 5.17 1.28
CA THR A 119 -12.52 6.63 1.27
C THR A 119 -11.68 7.15 2.45
N GLY A 120 -11.13 8.36 2.31
CA GLY A 120 -10.41 9.04 3.39
C GLY A 120 -8.98 8.56 3.66
N LEU A 121 -8.41 7.72 2.78
CA LEU A 121 -7.01 7.29 2.84
C LEU A 121 -6.31 7.56 1.51
N GLY A 122 -5.13 8.18 1.59
CA GLY A 122 -4.34 8.49 0.41
C GLY A 122 -5.04 9.48 -0.53
N ASP A 123 -4.64 9.44 -1.79
CA ASP A 123 -5.42 10.03 -2.88
C ASP A 123 -6.52 9.04 -3.28
N GLU A 124 -6.21 7.73 -3.28
CA GLU A 124 -7.16 6.64 -3.43
C GLU A 124 -6.74 5.39 -2.64
N ALA A 125 -7.71 4.56 -2.26
CA ALA A 125 -7.43 3.31 -1.58
C ALA A 125 -8.45 2.21 -1.94
N PHE A 126 -7.97 0.97 -1.99
CA PHE A 126 -8.79 -0.22 -2.24
C PHE A 126 -8.40 -1.36 -1.31
N TRP A 127 -9.40 -2.06 -0.80
CA TRP A 127 -9.25 -3.31 -0.10
C TRP A 127 -9.46 -4.48 -1.06
N VAL A 128 -8.48 -5.37 -1.15
CA VAL A 128 -8.55 -6.58 -1.96
C VAL A 128 -8.64 -7.79 -1.04
N SER A 129 -9.83 -8.37 -0.91
CA SER A 129 -10.06 -9.56 -0.08
C SER A 129 -9.33 -10.77 -0.66
N ASN A 130 -8.83 -11.64 0.21
CA ASN A 130 -8.24 -12.93 -0.15
C ASN A 130 -8.55 -13.97 0.94
N ARG A 131 -8.17 -15.23 0.74
CA ARG A 131 -8.43 -16.32 1.70
C ARG A 131 -7.84 -16.11 3.11
N PHE A 132 -6.92 -15.16 3.27
CA PHE A 132 -6.26 -14.83 4.53
C PHE A 132 -6.75 -13.52 5.17
N GLY A 133 -7.76 -12.89 4.58
CA GLY A 133 -8.37 -11.67 5.10
C GLY A 133 -8.17 -10.44 4.22
N GLY A 134 -7.22 -10.42 3.27
CA GLY A 134 -7.06 -9.33 2.30
C GLY A 134 -5.84 -8.42 2.49
N ILE A 135 -5.69 -7.49 1.55
CA ILE A 135 -4.60 -6.51 1.50
C ILE A 135 -5.19 -5.12 1.22
N LEU A 136 -4.78 -4.12 1.99
CA LEU A 136 -5.14 -2.72 1.75
C LEU A 136 -4.09 -2.07 0.85
N TYR A 137 -4.50 -1.52 -0.28
CA TYR A 137 -3.68 -0.73 -1.20
C TYR A 137 -4.05 0.74 -1.07
N ILE A 138 -3.05 1.63 -1.03
CA ILE A 138 -3.25 3.07 -0.93
C ILE A 138 -2.30 3.80 -1.88
N LEU A 139 -2.85 4.59 -2.81
CA LEU A 139 -2.11 5.51 -3.67
C LEU A 139 -1.91 6.84 -2.95
N LYS A 140 -0.70 7.40 -3.02
CA LYS A 140 -0.41 8.76 -2.57
C LYS A 140 0.67 9.41 -3.45
N GLY A 141 0.30 10.44 -4.18
CA GLY A 141 1.21 11.14 -5.10
C GLY A 141 1.76 10.19 -6.16
N ASN A 142 3.09 10.04 -6.19
CA ASN A 142 3.81 9.14 -7.09
C ASN A 142 4.36 7.91 -6.37
N ALA A 143 3.60 7.38 -5.40
CA ALA A 143 3.90 6.15 -4.70
C ALA A 143 2.59 5.45 -4.32
N PHE A 144 2.66 4.15 -4.07
CA PHE A 144 1.58 3.46 -3.36
C PHE A 144 2.14 2.52 -2.31
N ILE A 145 1.35 2.26 -1.29
CA ILE A 145 1.67 1.28 -0.24
C ILE A 145 0.67 0.13 -0.28
N SER A 146 1.11 -1.05 0.14
CA SER A 146 0.23 -2.18 0.44
C SER A 146 0.47 -2.69 1.86
N ILE A 147 -0.60 -3.06 2.56
CA ILE A 147 -0.56 -3.53 3.94
C ILE A 147 -1.34 -4.84 4.04
N GLY A 148 -0.67 -5.90 4.48
CA GLY A 148 -1.27 -7.20 4.81
C GLY A 148 -1.16 -7.48 6.31
N ILE A 149 -2.29 -7.84 6.92
CA ILE A 149 -2.38 -8.15 8.35
C ILE A 149 -2.57 -9.65 8.55
N GLY A 150 -1.62 -10.28 9.23
CA GLY A 150 -1.74 -11.66 9.70
C GLY A 150 -2.68 -11.80 10.89
N GLY A 151 -2.92 -13.05 11.31
CA GLY A 151 -3.70 -13.43 12.48
C GLY A 151 -5.02 -14.08 12.12
N THR A 152 -5.79 -14.43 13.14
CA THR A 152 -7.07 -15.15 13.01
C THR A 152 -8.29 -14.23 12.96
N ASP A 153 -8.08 -12.92 13.03
CA ASP A 153 -9.17 -11.94 12.94
C ASP A 153 -9.91 -12.04 11.61
N GLY A 154 -11.21 -11.72 11.65
CA GLY A 154 -12.06 -11.60 10.48
C GLY A 154 -11.64 -10.44 9.57
N GLU A 155 -12.14 -10.46 8.34
CA GLU A 155 -11.80 -9.48 7.30
C GLU A 155 -12.03 -8.02 7.73
N GLU A 156 -13.17 -7.73 8.36
CA GLU A 156 -13.49 -6.36 8.81
C GLU A 156 -12.49 -5.85 9.84
N ALA A 157 -12.15 -6.66 10.86
CA ALA A 157 -11.16 -6.30 11.86
C ALA A 157 -9.76 -6.11 11.25
N LYS A 158 -9.37 -6.95 10.28
CA LYS A 158 -8.11 -6.79 9.54
C LYS A 158 -8.08 -5.53 8.69
N LEU A 159 -9.19 -5.17 8.06
CA LEU A 159 -9.32 -3.93 7.32
C LEU A 159 -9.16 -2.73 8.26
N GLU A 160 -9.86 -2.68 9.40
CA GLU A 160 -9.73 -1.58 10.35
C GLU A 160 -8.31 -1.43 10.90
N LYS A 161 -7.67 -2.55 11.28
CA LYS A 161 -6.24 -2.56 11.66
C LYS A 161 -5.34 -2.02 10.54
N SER A 162 -5.59 -2.45 9.30
CA SER A 162 -4.84 -1.98 8.13
C SER A 162 -5.00 -0.47 7.91
N LYS A 163 -6.22 0.08 8.11
CA LYS A 163 -6.48 1.53 7.99
C LYS A 163 -5.71 2.32 9.04
N VAL A 164 -5.65 1.84 10.29
CA VAL A 164 -4.87 2.49 11.35
C VAL A 164 -3.39 2.55 10.97
N LEU A 165 -2.80 1.44 10.53
CA LEU A 165 -1.41 1.43 10.07
C LEU A 165 -1.19 2.29 8.82
N ALA A 166 -2.16 2.31 7.89
CA ALA A 166 -2.10 3.15 6.70
C ALA A 166 -2.04 4.64 7.07
N GLN A 167 -2.85 5.10 8.04
CA GLN A 167 -2.80 6.47 8.51
C GLN A 167 -1.43 6.84 9.10
N LYS A 168 -0.81 5.93 9.87
CA LYS A 168 0.55 6.12 10.38
C LYS A 168 1.59 6.18 9.27
N ALA A 169 1.50 5.27 8.29
CA ALA A 169 2.40 5.25 7.14
C ALA A 169 2.30 6.54 6.31
N LEU A 170 1.08 7.01 6.05
CA LEU A 170 0.83 8.23 5.26
C LEU A 170 1.33 9.51 5.95
N GLN A 171 1.47 9.53 7.28
CA GLN A 171 2.06 10.67 7.99
C GLN A 171 3.58 10.80 7.75
N ARG A 172 4.23 9.72 7.30
CA ARG A 172 5.69 9.63 7.09
C ARG A 172 6.09 9.49 5.62
N LEU A 173 5.09 9.36 4.73
CA LEU A 173 5.23 9.31 3.28
C LEU A 173 5.17 10.71 2.66
#